data_AF-A0A1E9W9Y0-F1
#
_entry.id   AF-A0A1E9W9Y0-F1
#
_cell.length_a   1.000
_cell.length_b   1.000
_cell.length_c   1.000
_cell.angle_alpha   90.00
_cell.angle_beta   90.00
_cell.angle_gamma   90.00
#
_symmetry.space_group_name_H-M   'P 1'
#
loop_
_entity.id
_entity.type
_entity.pdbx_description
1 polymer ?
#
loop_
_entity_poly.entity_id
_entity_poly.type
_entity_poly.pdbx_seq_one_letter_code
_entity_poly.pdbx_strand_id
1 'polypeptide(L)'
;MSLLTALFLLPINTFAYTINDEYNLAPNQGDSRLAIPNKIILHETGIDAPARNVAANMKNNYNGSNSYTTDVIGDGGIVYRVGEQGYVSWGAGNANPYAPVQIELQRTYDKALFEKNYRAYIEYTRDSAKKYGIPLTLDQGTSLFTKGIISHLWVTNYVWGNHTDPYGYLSQMGVSKEKLAYDLAHGFTDENPTTSDDKPVIDPTRAGAANPTLTDGTNHAHIDQFGEIENANLHVAGWHIANYKYEYIFIMDYNTGKELARVRADGIYRPDVNQAYNTSGNVGYHVSFNMRNFPNKKVYVMMRATNDPEGNTKGGAQDFHDKRWYLNIPQR
;
A
#
# COMPACT_ATOMS: atom_id res chain seq x y z
N MET A 1 -60.40 -18.05 -18.46
CA MET A 1 -59.59 -17.02 -17.77
C MET A 1 -58.37 -17.71 -17.20
N SER A 2 -57.19 -17.40 -17.74
CA SER A 2 -55.94 -18.08 -17.36
C SER A 2 -55.33 -17.42 -16.12
N LEU A 3 -54.99 -18.24 -15.13
CA LEU A 3 -54.30 -17.85 -13.92
C LEU A 3 -52.83 -17.57 -14.27
N LEU A 4 -52.40 -16.31 -14.24
CA LEU A 4 -50.97 -15.97 -14.36
C LEU A 4 -50.36 -15.97 -12.96
N THR A 5 -49.59 -17.00 -12.65
CA THR A 5 -48.75 -17.08 -11.46
C THR A 5 -47.55 -16.15 -11.68
N ALA A 6 -47.50 -15.02 -10.99
CA ALA A 6 -46.33 -14.16 -10.96
C ALA A 6 -45.26 -14.83 -10.08
N LEU A 7 -44.21 -15.36 -10.73
CA LEU A 7 -43.03 -15.89 -10.06
C LEU A 7 -42.18 -14.70 -9.59
N PHE A 8 -42.28 -14.34 -8.31
CA PHE A 8 -41.35 -13.41 -7.67
C PHE A 8 -39.97 -14.11 -7.57
N LEU A 9 -39.07 -13.79 -8.49
CA LEU A 9 -37.65 -14.06 -8.34
C LEU A 9 -37.12 -13.17 -7.21
N LEU A 10 -37.02 -13.73 -6.00
CA LEU A 10 -36.21 -13.13 -4.94
C LEU A 10 -34.76 -13.03 -5.45
N PRO A 11 -34.06 -11.91 -5.24
CA PRO A 11 -32.65 -11.81 -5.60
C PRO A 11 -31.90 -12.90 -4.84
N ILE A 12 -31.29 -13.82 -5.59
CA ILE A 12 -30.35 -14.78 -5.04
C ILE A 12 -29.15 -13.93 -4.61
N ASN A 13 -28.96 -13.73 -3.30
CA ASN A 13 -27.74 -13.14 -2.77
C ASN A 13 -26.59 -14.10 -3.11
N THR A 14 -25.99 -13.94 -4.29
CA THR A 14 -24.74 -14.60 -4.62
C THR A 14 -23.67 -13.99 -3.73
N PHE A 15 -23.05 -14.80 -2.89
CA PHE A 15 -21.90 -14.36 -2.09
C PHE A 15 -20.86 -13.72 -3.02
N ALA A 16 -20.23 -12.64 -2.53
CA ALA A 16 -19.18 -11.93 -3.27
C ALA A 16 -17.97 -12.81 -3.61
N TYR A 17 -17.82 -13.95 -2.92
CA TYR A 17 -16.69 -14.84 -3.07
C TYR A 17 -17.05 -16.31 -2.86
N THR A 18 -16.19 -17.20 -3.33
CA THR A 18 -16.20 -18.64 -3.02
C THR A 18 -14.86 -19.08 -2.46
N ILE A 19 -14.86 -20.02 -1.52
CA ILE A 19 -13.62 -20.55 -0.92
C ILE A 19 -13.15 -21.79 -1.69
N ASN A 20 -11.85 -21.86 -1.96
CA ASN A 20 -11.16 -23.00 -2.53
C ASN A 20 -10.00 -23.41 -1.60
N ASP A 21 -10.04 -24.64 -1.10
CA ASP A 21 -9.06 -25.22 -0.17
C ASP A 21 -8.01 -26.14 -0.86
N GLU A 22 -7.92 -26.13 -2.20
CA GLU A 22 -6.98 -26.94 -3.00
C GLU A 22 -5.51 -26.70 -2.60
N TYR A 23 -5.18 -25.50 -2.10
CA TYR A 23 -3.82 -25.07 -1.79
C TYR A 23 -3.50 -24.98 -0.31
N ASN A 24 -4.35 -25.54 0.56
CA ASN A 24 -4.08 -25.56 1.98
C ASN A 24 -2.73 -26.21 2.26
N LEU A 25 -1.94 -25.57 3.10
CA LEU A 25 -0.79 -26.22 3.72
C LEU A 25 -1.26 -27.51 4.42
N ALA A 26 -0.40 -28.53 4.40
CA ALA A 26 -0.74 -29.82 5.00
C ALA A 26 -0.86 -29.66 6.53
N PRO A 27 -1.53 -30.59 7.24
CA PRO A 27 -1.73 -30.46 8.70
C PRO A 27 -0.47 -30.28 9.55
N ASN A 28 0.71 -30.62 9.02
CA ASN A 28 2.02 -30.47 9.66
C ASN A 28 2.89 -29.34 9.02
N GLN A 29 2.29 -28.51 8.17
CA GLN A 29 2.91 -27.36 7.53
C GLN A 29 2.27 -26.06 8.04
N GLY A 30 2.99 -24.95 7.89
CA GLY A 30 2.63 -23.67 8.49
C GLY A 30 3.16 -23.51 9.91
N ASP A 31 2.79 -22.40 10.54
CA ASP A 31 3.16 -22.08 11.91
C ASP A 31 2.09 -22.58 12.87
N SER A 32 2.50 -23.30 13.92
CA SER A 32 1.56 -23.88 14.90
C SER A 32 1.12 -22.88 15.97
N ARG A 33 1.68 -21.66 15.99
CA ARG A 33 1.30 -20.63 16.96
C ARG A 33 -0.03 -19.99 16.55
N LEU A 34 -0.93 -19.84 17.51
CA LEU A 34 -2.12 -19.01 17.34
C LEU A 34 -1.72 -17.54 17.24
N ALA A 35 -2.31 -16.83 16.28
CA ALA A 35 -2.16 -15.39 16.17
C ALA A 35 -3.07 -14.68 17.18
N ILE A 36 -2.59 -13.58 17.75
CA ILE A 36 -3.39 -12.68 18.57
C ILE A 36 -4.35 -11.93 17.63
N PRO A 37 -5.68 -11.99 17.82
CA PRO A 37 -6.65 -11.43 16.88
C PRO A 37 -6.80 -9.91 17.03
N ASN A 38 -5.72 -9.19 16.72
CA ASN A 38 -5.69 -7.73 16.71
C ASN A 38 -5.79 -7.17 15.29
N LYS A 39 -5.17 -7.83 14.31
CA LYS A 39 -4.99 -7.31 12.96
C LYS A 39 -5.56 -8.23 11.89
N ILE A 40 -6.03 -7.65 10.80
CA ILE A 40 -6.07 -8.31 9.49
C ILE A 40 -5.13 -7.52 8.60
N ILE A 41 -4.25 -8.20 7.86
CA ILE A 41 -3.26 -7.53 7.01
C ILE A 41 -3.66 -7.66 5.54
N LEU A 42 -3.74 -6.52 4.88
CA LEU A 42 -4.11 -6.35 3.48
C LEU A 42 -2.84 -6.21 2.63
N HIS A 43 -2.68 -7.14 1.68
CA HIS A 43 -1.58 -7.22 0.72
C HIS A 43 -2.09 -7.21 -0.73
N GLU A 44 -1.16 -7.04 -1.69
CA GLU A 44 -1.36 -7.41 -3.09
C GLU A 44 -0.15 -8.17 -3.65
N THR A 45 -0.38 -9.04 -4.63
CA THR A 45 0.58 -10.07 -5.03
C THR A 45 1.90 -9.55 -5.62
N GLY A 46 1.97 -8.29 -6.05
CA GLY A 46 3.15 -7.66 -6.66
C GLY A 46 3.42 -8.11 -8.09
N ILE A 47 2.75 -9.17 -8.55
CA ILE A 47 2.93 -9.81 -9.85
C ILE A 47 1.58 -10.02 -10.55
N ASP A 48 1.52 -9.72 -11.86
CA ASP A 48 0.36 -9.99 -12.71
C ASP A 48 0.31 -11.48 -13.05
N ALA A 49 -0.42 -12.24 -12.25
CA ALA A 49 -0.59 -13.69 -12.36
C ALA A 49 -1.95 -14.12 -11.79
N PRO A 50 -2.53 -15.25 -12.24
CA PRO A 50 -3.72 -15.84 -11.62
C PRO A 50 -3.53 -16.08 -10.12
N ALA A 51 -4.55 -15.82 -9.31
CA ALA A 51 -4.49 -16.04 -7.86
C ALA A 51 -4.21 -17.51 -7.53
N ARG A 52 -4.81 -18.44 -8.30
CA ARG A 52 -4.53 -19.87 -8.24
C ARG A 52 -3.04 -20.18 -8.32
N ASN A 53 -2.30 -19.50 -9.20
CA ASN A 53 -0.87 -19.75 -9.39
C ASN A 53 -0.04 -19.24 -8.22
N VAL A 54 -0.42 -18.10 -7.64
CA VAL A 54 0.23 -17.55 -6.44
C VAL A 54 0.01 -18.48 -5.24
N ALA A 55 -1.23 -18.92 -5.01
CA ALA A 55 -1.56 -19.88 -3.96
C ALA A 55 -0.83 -21.23 -4.15
N ALA A 56 -0.83 -21.75 -5.38
CA ALA A 56 -0.08 -22.96 -5.73
C ALA A 56 1.42 -22.79 -5.48
N ASN A 57 1.99 -21.62 -5.77
CA ASN A 57 3.40 -21.34 -5.52
C ASN A 57 3.72 -21.36 -4.02
N MET A 58 2.93 -20.67 -3.20
CA MET A 58 3.09 -20.67 -1.74
C MET A 58 3.04 -22.10 -1.17
N LYS A 59 2.08 -22.91 -1.64
CA LYS A 59 1.93 -24.31 -1.22
C LYS A 59 3.09 -25.19 -1.67
N ASN A 60 3.41 -25.18 -2.96
CA ASN A 60 4.37 -26.11 -3.57
C ASN A 60 5.82 -25.80 -3.17
N ASN A 61 6.13 -24.54 -2.86
CA ASN A 61 7.45 -24.13 -2.42
C ASN A 61 7.57 -24.03 -0.89
N TYR A 62 6.55 -24.40 -0.11
CA TYR A 62 6.68 -24.39 1.34
C TYR A 62 7.77 -25.37 1.80
N ASN A 63 8.81 -24.84 2.45
CA ASN A 63 9.96 -25.59 2.97
C ASN A 63 10.19 -25.40 4.48
N GLY A 64 9.23 -24.78 5.19
CA GLY A 64 9.37 -24.42 6.60
C GLY A 64 10.06 -23.08 6.86
N SER A 65 10.44 -22.32 5.82
CA SER A 65 11.04 -20.98 5.97
C SER A 65 10.55 -19.95 4.93
N ASN A 66 9.95 -20.40 3.84
CA ASN A 66 9.38 -19.51 2.82
C ASN A 66 8.12 -18.79 3.32
N SER A 67 7.94 -17.55 2.86
CA SER A 67 6.77 -16.73 3.16
C SER A 67 5.49 -17.31 2.57
N TYR A 68 4.38 -17.11 3.28
CA TYR A 68 3.02 -17.42 2.83
C TYR A 68 2.03 -16.58 3.64
N THR A 69 0.86 -16.31 3.07
CA THR A 69 -0.26 -15.65 3.75
C THR A 69 -1.39 -16.65 4.01
N THR A 70 -2.46 -16.25 4.70
CA THR A 70 -3.59 -17.17 4.93
C THR A 70 -4.39 -17.40 3.66
N ASP A 71 -4.58 -16.34 2.85
CA ASP A 71 -5.48 -16.37 1.70
C ASP A 71 -4.93 -15.56 0.53
N VAL A 72 -5.18 -16.06 -0.69
CA VAL A 72 -4.99 -15.32 -1.95
C VAL A 72 -6.33 -15.19 -2.65
N ILE A 73 -6.75 -13.97 -2.97
CA ILE A 73 -8.05 -13.67 -3.60
C ILE A 73 -7.85 -13.23 -5.03
N GLY A 74 -8.52 -13.91 -5.95
CA GLY A 74 -8.53 -13.52 -7.36
C GLY A 74 -9.38 -14.43 -8.23
N ASP A 75 -9.07 -14.49 -9.52
CA ASP A 75 -9.71 -15.34 -10.52
C ASP A 75 -11.24 -15.22 -10.55
N GLY A 76 -11.76 -14.01 -10.31
CA GLY A 76 -13.18 -13.69 -10.35
C GLY A 76 -13.89 -13.81 -9.00
N GLY A 77 -13.16 -13.62 -7.90
CA GLY A 77 -13.71 -13.68 -6.54
C GLY A 77 -13.52 -15.02 -5.82
N ILE A 78 -12.54 -15.82 -6.24
CA ILE A 78 -12.17 -17.05 -5.55
C ILE A 78 -11.15 -16.73 -4.46
N VAL A 79 -11.41 -17.23 -3.25
CA VAL A 79 -10.48 -17.19 -2.11
C VAL A 79 -9.74 -18.53 -2.07
N TYR A 80 -8.50 -18.53 -2.52
CA TYR A 80 -7.60 -19.67 -2.40
C TYR A 80 -6.94 -19.64 -1.02
N ARG A 81 -7.37 -20.54 -0.14
CA ARG A 81 -6.81 -20.71 1.20
C ARG A 81 -5.44 -21.39 1.09
N VAL A 82 -4.47 -20.88 1.85
CA VAL A 82 -3.10 -21.40 1.91
C VAL A 82 -2.74 -21.71 3.36
N GLY A 83 -2.56 -20.69 4.19
CA GLY A 83 -2.38 -20.83 5.62
C GLY A 83 -3.70 -21.02 6.36
N GLU A 84 -3.68 -21.76 7.47
CA GLU A 84 -4.85 -21.89 8.33
C GLU A 84 -5.16 -20.56 9.04
N GLN A 85 -6.37 -20.04 8.87
CA GLN A 85 -6.78 -18.82 9.56
C GLN A 85 -6.75 -19.01 11.09
N GLY A 86 -6.34 -17.97 11.81
CA GLY A 86 -6.19 -18.00 13.27
C GLY A 86 -4.79 -18.40 13.73
N TYR A 87 -3.98 -18.97 12.84
CA TYR A 87 -2.58 -19.26 13.06
C TYR A 87 -1.69 -18.19 12.42
N VAL A 88 -0.45 -18.11 12.90
CA VAL A 88 0.54 -17.19 12.35
C VAL A 88 0.85 -17.58 10.90
N SER A 89 0.79 -16.61 9.99
CA SER A 89 1.32 -16.72 8.62
C SER A 89 2.50 -15.77 8.44
N TRP A 90 3.33 -15.96 7.42
CA TRP A 90 4.62 -15.28 7.27
C TRP A 90 4.66 -14.28 6.10
N GLY A 91 3.69 -13.34 6.08
CA GLY A 91 3.59 -12.31 5.04
C GLY A 91 4.05 -10.90 5.45
N ALA A 92 4.20 -10.61 6.75
CA ALA A 92 4.33 -9.24 7.26
C ALA A 92 5.34 -9.10 8.43
N GLY A 93 6.39 -9.92 8.45
CA GLY A 93 7.48 -9.85 9.44
C GLY A 93 7.01 -9.81 10.91
N ASN A 94 7.39 -8.77 11.64
CA ASN A 94 7.06 -8.65 13.07
C ASN A 94 5.57 -8.43 13.37
N ALA A 95 4.73 -8.14 12.36
CA ALA A 95 3.28 -8.06 12.53
C ALA A 95 2.59 -9.44 12.48
N ASN A 96 3.28 -10.48 11.98
CA ASN A 96 2.74 -11.83 11.80
C ASN A 96 2.02 -12.40 13.05
N PRO A 97 2.56 -12.28 14.29
CA PRO A 97 1.92 -12.83 15.48
C PRO A 97 0.58 -12.19 15.85
N TYR A 98 0.22 -11.06 15.24
CA TYR A 98 -0.97 -10.27 15.56
C TYR A 98 -2.06 -10.36 14.50
N ALA A 99 -1.85 -11.18 13.47
CA ALA A 99 -2.71 -11.25 12.30
C ALA A 99 -3.22 -12.68 12.07
N PRO A 100 -4.40 -13.05 12.61
CA PRO A 100 -5.05 -14.32 12.28
C PRO A 100 -5.41 -14.47 10.79
N VAL A 101 -5.41 -13.38 10.03
CA VAL A 101 -5.72 -13.35 8.60
C VAL A 101 -4.79 -12.37 7.89
N GLN A 102 -4.17 -12.82 6.81
CA GLN A 102 -3.37 -12.00 5.88
C GLN A 102 -3.80 -12.35 4.46
N ILE A 103 -4.16 -11.34 3.66
CA ILE A 103 -4.87 -11.54 2.39
C ILE A 103 -4.08 -10.90 1.25
N GLU A 104 -3.69 -11.70 0.27
CA GLU A 104 -3.13 -11.23 -1.00
C GLU A 104 -4.23 -10.99 -2.03
N LEU A 105 -4.33 -9.76 -2.57
CA LEU A 105 -5.19 -9.48 -3.72
C LEU A 105 -4.43 -9.69 -5.05
N GLN A 106 -5.03 -10.46 -5.97
CA GLN A 106 -4.50 -10.61 -7.33
C GLN A 106 -4.32 -9.26 -8.02
N ARG A 107 -3.10 -9.03 -8.52
CA ARG A 107 -2.84 -8.02 -9.54
C ARG A 107 -3.35 -8.47 -10.91
N THR A 108 -4.13 -7.60 -11.55
CA THR A 108 -4.61 -7.70 -12.93
C THR A 108 -4.88 -6.30 -13.47
N TYR A 109 -4.83 -6.13 -14.78
CA TYR A 109 -5.19 -4.88 -15.45
C TYR A 109 -6.58 -4.94 -16.12
N ASP A 110 -7.24 -6.11 -16.08
CA ASP A 110 -8.63 -6.24 -16.48
C ASP A 110 -9.53 -5.67 -15.39
N LYS A 111 -10.18 -4.54 -15.69
CA LYS A 111 -11.06 -3.84 -14.75
C LYS A 111 -12.25 -4.68 -14.29
N ALA A 112 -12.83 -5.49 -15.17
CA ALA A 112 -13.99 -6.31 -14.83
C ALA A 112 -13.59 -7.48 -13.93
N LEU A 113 -12.40 -8.04 -14.15
CA LEU A 113 -11.83 -9.04 -13.25
C LEU A 113 -11.47 -8.41 -11.89
N PHE A 114 -10.84 -7.24 -11.89
CA PHE A 114 -10.52 -6.51 -10.67
C PHE A 114 -11.76 -6.19 -9.85
N GLU A 115 -12.85 -5.73 -10.46
CA GLU A 115 -14.08 -5.39 -9.75
C GLU A 115 -14.61 -6.59 -8.93
N LYS A 116 -14.62 -7.78 -9.53
CA LYS A 116 -15.01 -9.02 -8.86
C LYS A 116 -14.05 -9.39 -7.74
N ASN A 117 -12.74 -9.32 -8.01
CA ASN A 117 -11.71 -9.65 -7.04
C ASN A 117 -11.72 -8.69 -5.84
N TYR A 118 -11.87 -7.40 -6.08
CA TYR A 118 -11.91 -6.36 -5.05
C TYR A 118 -13.18 -6.48 -4.21
N ARG A 119 -14.34 -6.79 -4.82
CA ARG A 119 -15.56 -7.09 -4.08
C ARG A 119 -15.39 -8.28 -3.13
N ALA A 120 -14.78 -9.37 -3.62
CA ALA A 120 -14.43 -10.53 -2.80
C ALA A 120 -13.45 -10.17 -1.68
N TYR A 121 -12.42 -9.38 -1.98
CA TYR A 121 -11.40 -8.92 -1.03
C TYR A 121 -11.99 -8.17 0.15
N ILE A 122 -12.92 -7.24 -0.11
CA ILE A 122 -13.58 -6.45 0.92
C ILE A 122 -14.53 -7.29 1.76
N GLU A 123 -15.44 -8.05 1.14
CA GLU A 123 -16.42 -8.83 1.91
C GLU A 123 -15.76 -9.97 2.69
N TYR A 124 -14.73 -10.63 2.13
CA TYR A 124 -13.96 -11.63 2.86
C TYR A 124 -13.20 -11.03 4.05
N THR A 125 -12.61 -9.84 3.88
CA THR A 125 -11.98 -9.10 4.98
C THR A 125 -13.00 -8.77 6.07
N ARG A 126 -14.20 -8.30 5.69
CA ARG A 126 -15.27 -7.95 6.62
C ARG A 126 -15.76 -9.15 7.42
N ASP A 127 -15.98 -10.28 6.76
CA ASP A 127 -16.43 -11.50 7.43
C ASP A 127 -15.35 -12.11 8.31
N SER A 128 -14.08 -12.05 7.89
CA SER A 128 -12.94 -12.40 8.73
C SER A 128 -12.83 -11.50 9.97
N ALA A 129 -13.02 -10.19 9.80
CA ALA A 129 -12.99 -9.24 10.91
C ALA A 129 -14.10 -9.52 11.93
N LYS A 130 -15.33 -9.81 11.47
CA LYS A 130 -16.44 -10.25 12.33
C LYS A 130 -16.08 -11.54 13.08
N LYS A 131 -15.54 -12.54 12.38
CA LYS A 131 -15.13 -13.84 12.95
C LYS A 131 -14.14 -13.69 14.10
N TYR A 132 -13.18 -12.77 14.00
CA TYR A 132 -12.13 -12.58 15.00
C TYR A 132 -12.36 -11.39 15.96
N GLY A 133 -13.50 -10.70 15.87
CA GLY A 133 -13.81 -9.55 16.71
C GLY A 133 -12.84 -8.37 16.51
N ILE A 134 -12.48 -8.12 15.25
CA ILE A 134 -11.57 -7.05 14.81
C ILE A 134 -12.43 -5.91 14.21
N PRO A 135 -12.25 -4.64 14.62
CA PRO A 135 -12.98 -3.51 14.04
C PRO A 135 -12.70 -3.30 12.56
N LEU A 136 -13.72 -2.86 11.80
CA LEU A 136 -13.65 -2.55 10.37
C LEU A 136 -13.02 -1.16 10.09
N THR A 137 -11.96 -0.83 10.82
CA THR A 137 -11.24 0.43 10.70
C THR A 137 -9.90 0.17 10.03
N LEU A 138 -9.57 0.92 8.98
CA LEU A 138 -8.32 0.80 8.23
C LEU A 138 -7.22 1.69 8.82
N ASP A 139 -6.03 1.11 9.00
CA ASP A 139 -4.76 1.77 9.33
C ASP A 139 -4.76 2.62 10.61
N GLN A 140 -5.73 2.44 11.52
CA GLN A 140 -5.85 3.30 12.70
C GLN A 140 -4.79 3.03 13.78
N GLY A 141 -4.19 4.12 14.26
CA GLY A 141 -3.20 4.11 15.34
C GLY A 141 -1.84 3.57 14.89
N THR A 142 -0.88 3.48 15.81
CA THR A 142 0.53 3.10 15.51
C THR A 142 0.99 1.84 16.24
N SER A 143 0.07 1.12 16.88
CA SER A 143 0.38 -0.02 17.75
C SER A 143 -0.23 -1.31 17.23
N LEU A 144 0.52 -2.42 17.35
CA LEU A 144 0.04 -3.78 17.08
C LEU A 144 -1.04 -4.23 18.08
N PHE A 145 -1.20 -3.52 19.21
CA PHE A 145 -2.24 -3.79 20.20
C PHE A 145 -3.57 -3.09 19.89
N THR A 146 -3.57 -2.03 19.08
CA THR A 146 -4.80 -1.39 18.62
C THR A 146 -5.48 -2.31 17.60
N LYS A 147 -6.69 -2.78 17.86
CA LYS A 147 -7.36 -3.67 16.90
C LYS A 147 -7.80 -2.92 15.65
N GLY A 148 -7.69 -3.56 14.49
CA GLY A 148 -8.17 -3.01 13.21
C GLY A 148 -7.59 -3.73 12.00
N ILE A 149 -7.99 -3.30 10.82
CA ILE A 149 -7.44 -3.76 9.54
C ILE A 149 -6.25 -2.86 9.21
N ILE A 150 -5.15 -3.42 8.72
CA ILE A 150 -3.94 -2.67 8.35
C ILE A 150 -3.45 -3.08 6.96
N SER A 151 -2.89 -2.14 6.21
CA SER A 151 -2.11 -2.39 5.00
C SER A 151 -0.70 -2.90 5.32
N HIS A 152 0.00 -3.51 4.35
CA HIS A 152 1.43 -3.76 4.50
C HIS A 152 2.23 -2.46 4.64
N LEU A 153 1.80 -1.38 3.96
CA LEU A 153 2.40 -0.05 4.14
C LEU A 153 2.36 0.41 5.62
N TRP A 154 1.26 0.15 6.34
CA TRP A 154 1.18 0.44 7.77
C TRP A 154 2.23 -0.35 8.56
N VAL A 155 2.46 -1.63 8.23
CA VAL A 155 3.50 -2.47 8.84
C VAL A 155 4.88 -1.85 8.60
N THR A 156 5.19 -1.45 7.37
CA THR A 156 6.44 -0.73 7.04
C THR A 156 6.62 0.52 7.89
N ASN A 157 5.58 1.34 8.04
CA ASN A 157 5.68 2.63 8.73
C ASN A 157 5.83 2.52 10.25
N TYR A 158 5.23 1.51 10.88
CA TYR A 158 5.11 1.46 12.35
C TYR A 158 5.72 0.23 13.00
N VAL A 159 6.15 -0.75 12.20
CA VAL A 159 6.67 -2.03 12.71
C VAL A 159 8.04 -2.32 12.11
N TRP A 160 8.12 -2.54 10.79
CA TRP A 160 9.31 -2.99 10.07
C TRP A 160 8.97 -3.23 8.59
N GLY A 161 9.97 -3.12 7.71
CA GLY A 161 9.88 -3.56 6.32
C GLY A 161 10.05 -2.42 5.32
N ASN A 162 9.77 -2.71 4.05
CA ASN A 162 9.85 -1.75 2.94
C ASN A 162 8.75 -1.97 1.89
N HIS A 163 7.76 -2.80 2.21
CA HIS A 163 6.61 -3.08 1.36
C HIS A 163 5.57 -1.95 1.47
N THR A 164 4.89 -1.64 0.36
CA THR A 164 4.01 -0.46 0.26
C THR A 164 2.62 -0.78 -0.27
N ASP A 165 2.33 -2.06 -0.46
CA ASP A 165 1.03 -2.57 -0.84
C ASP A 165 -0.07 -2.36 0.23
N PRO A 166 -1.36 -2.31 -0.16
CA PRO A 166 -1.88 -2.50 -1.51
C PRO A 166 -2.17 -1.20 -2.28
N TYR A 167 -1.99 -0.04 -1.63
CA TYR A 167 -2.48 1.26 -2.13
C TYR A 167 -2.03 1.58 -3.53
N GLY A 168 -0.78 1.26 -3.83
CA GLY A 168 -0.22 1.60 -5.12
C GLY A 168 -0.91 0.91 -6.29
N TYR A 169 -1.32 -0.33 -6.13
CA TYR A 169 -2.07 -1.07 -7.14
C TYR A 169 -3.54 -0.64 -7.13
N LEU A 170 -4.17 -0.53 -5.96
CA LEU A 170 -5.56 -0.11 -5.82
C LEU A 170 -5.83 1.26 -6.48
N SER A 171 -4.90 2.20 -6.34
CA SER A 171 -4.94 3.51 -7.02
C SER A 171 -5.06 3.40 -8.54
N GLN A 172 -4.26 2.51 -9.16
CA GLN A 172 -4.30 2.26 -10.61
C GLN A 172 -5.66 1.75 -11.06
N MET A 173 -6.35 1.03 -10.17
CA MET A 173 -7.66 0.45 -10.41
C MET A 173 -8.82 1.31 -9.91
N GLY A 174 -8.56 2.56 -9.51
CA GLY A 174 -9.60 3.52 -9.16
C GLY A 174 -10.10 3.42 -7.72
N VAL A 175 -9.25 2.97 -6.79
CA VAL A 175 -9.55 2.85 -5.35
C VAL A 175 -8.51 3.62 -4.53
N SER A 176 -8.90 4.73 -3.87
CA SER A 176 -8.02 5.39 -2.88
C SER A 176 -8.02 4.67 -1.54
N LYS A 177 -7.12 5.09 -0.64
CA LYS A 177 -7.15 4.72 0.77
C LYS A 177 -8.50 5.04 1.43
N GLU A 178 -9.07 6.21 1.17
CA GLU A 178 -10.37 6.61 1.71
C GLU A 178 -11.50 5.72 1.19
N LYS A 179 -11.46 5.36 -0.11
CA LYS A 179 -12.43 4.43 -0.69
C LYS A 179 -12.30 3.04 -0.08
N LEU A 180 -11.06 2.54 0.07
CA LEU A 180 -10.80 1.26 0.75
C LEU A 180 -11.34 1.27 2.18
N ALA A 181 -11.05 2.32 2.95
CA ALA A 181 -11.56 2.46 4.32
C ALA A 181 -13.10 2.49 4.35
N TYR A 182 -13.72 3.22 3.41
CA TYR A 182 -15.16 3.30 3.29
C TYR A 182 -15.78 1.94 2.96
N ASP A 183 -15.21 1.21 1.99
CA ASP A 183 -15.69 -0.09 1.55
C ASP A 183 -15.55 -1.15 2.65
N LEU A 184 -14.45 -1.14 3.40
CA LEU A 184 -14.27 -2.01 4.55
C LEU A 184 -15.30 -1.73 5.64
N ALA A 185 -15.64 -0.46 5.90
CA ALA A 185 -16.63 -0.11 6.91
C ALA A 185 -18.07 -0.40 6.46
N HIS A 186 -18.41 -0.13 5.20
CA HIS A 186 -19.80 -0.09 4.74
C HIS A 186 -20.20 -1.24 3.80
N GLY A 187 -19.23 -1.95 3.21
CA GLY A 187 -19.49 -2.91 2.13
C GLY A 187 -19.96 -2.20 0.86
N PHE A 188 -20.65 -2.91 -0.03
CA PHE A 188 -21.12 -2.37 -1.31
C PHE A 188 -22.64 -2.22 -1.38
N THR A 189 -23.08 -1.15 -2.02
CA THR A 189 -24.46 -0.88 -2.44
C THR A 189 -24.45 -0.35 -3.87
N ASP A 190 -25.61 -0.24 -4.51
CA ASP A 190 -25.71 0.39 -5.85
C ASP A 190 -25.22 1.85 -5.85
N GLU A 191 -25.24 2.50 -4.68
CA GLU A 191 -24.75 3.87 -4.46
C GLU A 191 -23.24 3.91 -4.08
N ASN A 192 -22.60 2.76 -3.87
CA ASN A 192 -21.17 2.62 -3.58
C ASN A 192 -20.53 1.65 -4.59
N PRO A 193 -20.26 2.08 -5.83
CA PRO A 193 -19.65 1.23 -6.84
C PRO A 193 -18.26 0.77 -6.42
N THR A 194 -17.81 -0.37 -6.94
CA THR A 194 -16.57 -1.01 -6.50
C THR A 194 -15.33 -0.22 -6.95
N THR A 195 -15.44 0.55 -8.04
CA THR A 195 -14.41 1.47 -8.56
C THR A 195 -15.03 2.82 -8.94
N SER A 196 -14.21 3.88 -9.04
CA SER A 196 -14.66 5.16 -9.60
C SER A 196 -14.67 5.11 -11.14
N ASP A 197 -15.80 5.47 -11.75
CA ASP A 197 -16.03 5.36 -13.21
C ASP A 197 -15.11 6.26 -14.06
N ASP A 198 -14.55 7.33 -13.48
CA ASP A 198 -13.66 8.25 -14.16
C ASP A 198 -12.30 8.39 -13.45
N LYS A 199 -11.26 7.85 -14.10
CA LYS A 199 -9.80 8.00 -13.84
C LYS A 199 -9.19 7.10 -12.76
N PRO A 200 -7.89 6.73 -12.87
CA PRO A 200 -7.14 6.23 -11.72
C PRO A 200 -7.33 7.22 -10.58
N VAL A 201 -7.77 6.72 -9.44
CA VAL A 201 -7.89 7.55 -8.26
C VAL A 201 -6.47 7.87 -7.87
N ILE A 202 -6.10 9.15 -7.93
CA ILE A 202 -4.78 9.61 -7.52
C ILE A 202 -4.64 9.24 -6.05
N ASP A 203 -3.95 8.14 -5.75
CA ASP A 203 -3.39 7.94 -4.43
C ASP A 203 -2.44 9.11 -4.25
N PRO A 204 -2.74 10.02 -3.29
CA PRO A 204 -1.95 11.22 -3.12
C PRO A 204 -0.49 10.84 -2.93
N THR A 205 -0.19 9.65 -2.38
CA THR A 205 1.18 9.19 -2.21
C THR A 205 1.85 8.77 -3.50
N ARG A 206 1.22 8.20 -4.54
CA ARG A 206 1.94 7.72 -5.74
C ARG A 206 1.93 8.64 -6.95
N ALA A 207 1.32 9.81 -6.82
CA ALA A 207 1.10 10.70 -7.94
C ALA A 207 2.38 11.29 -8.59
N GLY A 208 3.51 11.26 -7.88
CA GLY A 208 4.84 11.60 -8.46
C GLY A 208 5.44 10.50 -9.34
N ALA A 209 5.03 9.23 -9.16
CA ALA A 209 5.71 8.06 -9.73
C ALA A 209 5.69 7.98 -11.26
N ALA A 210 4.75 8.66 -11.92
CA ALA A 210 4.61 8.68 -13.37
C ALA A 210 5.46 9.77 -14.04
N ASN A 211 6.10 10.65 -13.26
CA ASN A 211 6.92 11.71 -13.82
C ASN A 211 8.24 11.15 -14.34
N PRO A 212 8.80 11.72 -15.42
CA PRO A 212 10.16 11.38 -15.83
C PRO A 212 11.18 11.72 -14.73
N THR A 213 12.26 10.96 -14.67
CA THR A 213 13.46 11.30 -13.89
C THR A 213 13.88 12.76 -14.12
N LEU A 214 14.19 13.48 -13.03
CA LEU A 214 14.87 14.76 -13.09
C LEU A 214 16.36 14.54 -13.34
N THR A 215 16.96 15.37 -14.20
CA THR A 215 18.39 15.30 -14.47
C THR A 215 18.96 16.67 -14.81
N ASP A 216 20.21 16.90 -14.40
CA ASP A 216 21.02 18.05 -14.83
C ASP A 216 22.14 17.62 -15.82
N GLY A 217 22.04 16.40 -16.34
CA GLY A 217 23.04 15.75 -17.21
C GLY A 217 24.07 14.90 -16.46
N THR A 218 24.30 15.15 -15.16
CA THR A 218 25.23 14.37 -14.33
C THR A 218 24.52 13.65 -13.19
N ASN A 219 23.62 14.35 -12.52
CA ASN A 219 22.87 13.88 -11.37
C ASN A 219 21.45 13.51 -11.81
N HIS A 220 20.82 12.66 -11.02
CA HIS A 220 19.48 12.15 -11.31
C HIS A 220 18.65 12.06 -10.05
N ALA A 221 17.36 12.38 -10.11
CA ALA A 221 16.46 12.17 -8.99
C ALA A 221 15.04 11.90 -9.44
N HIS A 222 14.25 11.30 -8.56
CA HIS A 222 12.85 11.02 -8.81
C HIS A 222 12.06 10.91 -7.51
N ILE A 223 10.81 11.33 -7.55
CA ILE A 223 9.85 11.19 -6.46
C ILE A 223 8.93 10.02 -6.79
N ASP A 224 9.13 8.91 -6.08
CA ASP A 224 8.28 7.74 -6.20
C ASP A 224 6.95 7.99 -5.48
N GLN A 225 7.00 8.70 -4.35
CA GLN A 225 5.81 9.01 -3.57
C GLN A 225 5.81 10.43 -2.96
N PHE A 226 4.68 11.15 -3.02
CA PHE A 226 4.48 12.43 -2.34
C PHE A 226 3.01 12.73 -2.02
N GLY A 227 2.57 12.40 -0.80
CA GLY A 227 1.18 12.55 -0.36
C GLY A 227 0.95 12.30 1.13
N GLU A 228 -0.23 12.67 1.62
CA GLU A 228 -0.63 12.40 3.00
C GLU A 228 -0.99 10.92 3.16
N ILE A 229 -0.50 10.28 4.24
CA ILE A 229 -0.85 8.89 4.58
C ILE A 229 -1.88 8.84 5.70
N GLU A 230 -1.66 9.57 6.80
CA GLU A 230 -2.58 9.65 7.93
C GLU A 230 -2.22 10.82 8.86
N ASN A 231 -3.21 11.38 9.56
CA ASN A 231 -3.03 12.33 10.68
C ASN A 231 -2.11 13.52 10.36
N ALA A 232 -2.24 14.09 9.16
CA ALA A 232 -1.41 15.19 8.68
C ALA A 232 0.08 14.84 8.53
N ASN A 233 0.42 13.55 8.41
CA ASN A 233 1.75 13.10 8.06
C ASN A 233 1.90 13.01 6.53
N LEU A 234 2.72 13.90 5.99
CA LEU A 234 3.05 14.01 4.58
C LEU A 234 4.30 13.20 4.30
N HIS A 235 4.15 12.11 3.55
CA HIS A 235 5.26 11.26 3.15
C HIS A 235 5.87 11.73 1.84
N VAL A 236 7.19 11.59 1.77
CA VAL A 236 7.96 11.74 0.54
C VAL A 236 8.92 10.57 0.42
N ALA A 237 8.83 9.82 -0.66
CA ALA A 237 9.77 8.74 -0.98
C ALA A 237 10.27 8.87 -2.42
N GLY A 238 11.47 8.39 -2.67
CA GLY A 238 12.11 8.52 -3.97
C GLY A 238 13.57 8.13 -3.93
N TRP A 239 14.33 8.65 -4.87
CA TRP A 239 15.77 8.45 -4.96
C TRP A 239 16.47 9.66 -5.56
N HIS A 240 17.73 9.84 -5.18
CA HIS A 240 18.59 10.93 -5.61
C HIS A 240 20.04 10.43 -5.74
N ILE A 241 20.59 10.54 -6.94
CA ILE A 241 21.96 10.19 -7.29
C ILE A 241 22.74 11.49 -7.48
N ALA A 242 23.54 11.84 -6.49
CA ALA A 242 24.50 12.94 -6.55
C ALA A 242 25.68 12.66 -5.60
N ASN A 243 26.88 13.14 -5.95
CA ASN A 243 28.11 12.82 -5.23
C ASN A 243 28.38 13.82 -4.08
N TYR A 244 27.57 13.73 -3.01
CA TYR A 244 27.70 14.55 -1.80
C TYR A 244 27.51 13.73 -0.53
N LYS A 245 27.89 14.29 0.62
CA LYS A 245 27.94 13.57 1.91
C LYS A 245 26.58 13.39 2.59
N TYR A 246 25.64 14.32 2.40
CA TYR A 246 24.35 14.33 3.09
C TYR A 246 23.21 14.52 2.10
N GLU A 247 22.08 13.89 2.37
CA GLU A 247 20.82 14.06 1.62
C GLU A 247 19.77 14.71 2.51
N TYR A 248 19.03 15.67 1.96
CA TYR A 248 17.94 16.36 2.63
C TYR A 248 16.76 16.51 1.69
N ILE A 249 15.56 16.26 2.23
CA ILE A 249 14.31 16.47 1.53
C ILE A 249 13.62 17.67 2.14
N PHE A 250 13.07 18.52 1.28
CA PHE A 250 12.45 19.78 1.66
C PHE A 250 11.02 19.85 1.17
N ILE A 251 10.16 20.43 2.02
CA ILE A 251 8.86 20.94 1.61
C ILE A 251 9.01 22.42 1.32
N MET A 252 8.68 22.80 0.10
CA MET A 252 8.84 24.15 -0.42
C MET A 252 7.47 24.77 -0.70
N ASP A 253 7.28 26.03 -0.35
CA ASP A 253 6.13 26.83 -0.78
C ASP A 253 6.20 26.99 -2.30
N TYR A 254 5.16 26.51 -2.99
CA TYR A 254 5.09 26.51 -4.45
C TYR A 254 5.14 27.91 -5.04
N ASN A 255 4.49 28.88 -4.39
CA ASN A 255 4.32 30.21 -4.93
C ASN A 255 5.54 31.08 -4.66
N THR A 256 6.12 30.98 -3.46
CA THR A 256 7.24 31.85 -3.07
C THR A 256 8.60 31.19 -3.24
N GLY A 257 8.66 29.88 -3.43
CA GLY A 257 9.91 29.11 -3.44
C GLY A 257 10.62 29.08 -2.09
N LYS A 258 9.92 29.44 -1.00
CA LYS A 258 10.51 29.44 0.34
C LYS A 258 10.44 28.05 0.93
N GLU A 259 11.48 27.66 1.64
CA GLU A 259 11.45 26.46 2.46
C GLU A 259 10.42 26.59 3.58
N LEU A 260 9.66 25.52 3.79
CA LEU A 260 8.69 25.38 4.88
C LEU A 260 9.14 24.34 5.91
N ALA A 261 9.81 23.28 5.46
CA ALA A 261 10.38 22.26 6.32
C ALA A 261 11.50 21.52 5.59
N ARG A 262 12.43 20.94 6.34
CA ARG A 262 13.44 20.00 5.84
C ARG A 262 13.61 18.81 6.78
N VAL A 263 14.00 17.68 6.23
CA VAL A 263 14.38 16.47 6.97
C VAL A 263 15.64 15.89 6.33
N ARG A 264 16.60 15.48 7.16
CA ARG A 264 17.77 14.71 6.69
C ARG A 264 17.31 13.29 6.30
N ALA A 265 17.68 12.83 5.12
CA ALA A 265 17.45 11.46 4.70
C ALA A 265 18.70 10.62 5.00
N ASP A 266 18.52 9.49 5.69
CA ASP A 266 19.63 8.59 6.08
C ASP A 266 20.08 7.65 4.94
N GLY A 267 19.41 7.72 3.79
CA GLY A 267 19.68 6.89 2.62
C GLY A 267 19.06 5.49 2.72
N ILE A 268 18.47 5.03 1.62
CA ILE A 268 17.87 3.71 1.48
C ILE A 268 18.53 2.98 0.31
N TYR A 269 18.85 1.70 0.49
CA TYR A 269 19.40 0.89 -0.59
C TYR A 269 18.36 0.65 -1.68
N ARG A 270 18.70 1.00 -2.93
CA ARG A 270 17.83 0.88 -4.10
C ARG A 270 18.52 0.11 -5.22
N PRO A 271 18.42 -1.24 -5.22
CA PRO A 271 19.14 -2.07 -6.20
C PRO A 271 18.67 -1.83 -7.63
N ASP A 272 17.39 -1.53 -7.83
CA ASP A 272 16.78 -1.18 -9.11
C ASP A 272 17.39 0.11 -9.70
N VAL A 273 17.55 1.14 -8.88
CA VAL A 273 18.14 2.43 -9.28
C VAL A 273 19.64 2.27 -9.52
N ASN A 274 20.34 1.58 -8.61
CA ASN A 274 21.77 1.30 -8.74
C ASN A 274 22.08 0.57 -10.05
N GLN A 275 21.27 -0.42 -10.42
CA GLN A 275 21.40 -1.14 -11.68
C GLN A 275 21.09 -0.23 -12.89
N ALA A 276 20.01 0.53 -12.85
CA ALA A 276 19.58 1.37 -13.97
C ALA A 276 20.55 2.50 -14.31
N TYR A 277 21.20 3.09 -13.31
CA TYR A 277 22.12 4.22 -13.47
C TYR A 277 23.59 3.84 -13.28
N ASN A 278 23.90 2.54 -13.20
CA ASN A 278 25.25 2.02 -12.97
C ASN A 278 25.96 2.74 -11.79
N THR A 279 25.23 2.89 -10.69
CA THR A 279 25.70 3.50 -9.45
C THR A 279 25.63 2.49 -8.29
N SER A 280 26.04 2.90 -7.09
CA SER A 280 26.04 2.06 -5.92
C SER A 280 25.75 2.84 -4.64
N GLY A 281 25.35 2.14 -3.59
CA GLY A 281 25.08 2.72 -2.28
C GLY A 281 23.61 2.99 -2.02
N ASN A 282 23.36 3.81 -1.00
CA ASN A 282 22.03 4.13 -0.49
C ASN A 282 21.50 5.41 -1.13
N VAL A 283 21.01 5.29 -2.37
CA VAL A 283 20.53 6.43 -3.18
C VAL A 283 19.05 6.75 -2.98
N GLY A 284 18.30 5.91 -2.25
CA GLY A 284 16.89 6.13 -1.94
C GLY A 284 16.67 7.02 -0.73
N TYR A 285 15.45 7.53 -0.59
CA TYR A 285 14.99 8.21 0.62
C TYR A 285 13.52 7.90 0.90
N HIS A 286 13.15 7.95 2.17
CA HIS A 286 11.76 7.90 2.64
C HIS A 286 11.68 8.74 3.92
N VAL A 287 10.96 9.85 3.85
CA VAL A 287 10.84 10.81 4.95
C VAL A 287 9.39 11.21 5.16
N SER A 288 9.15 11.90 6.28
CA SER A 288 7.83 12.31 6.74
C SER A 288 7.87 13.74 7.26
N PHE A 289 6.80 14.50 7.02
CA PHE A 289 6.63 15.87 7.47
C PHE A 289 5.26 16.04 8.14
N ASN A 290 5.21 16.79 9.23
CA ASN A 290 3.93 17.17 9.83
C ASN A 290 3.34 18.38 9.08
N MET A 291 2.27 18.16 8.32
CA MET A 291 1.56 19.19 7.52
C MET A 291 1.02 20.34 8.37
N ARG A 292 0.78 20.12 9.67
CA ARG A 292 0.33 21.17 10.60
C ARG A 292 1.36 22.29 10.79
N ASN A 293 2.62 22.05 10.42
CA ASN A 293 3.66 23.07 10.47
C ASN A 293 3.53 24.09 9.33
N PHE A 294 2.76 23.78 8.29
CA PHE A 294 2.60 24.63 7.10
C PHE A 294 1.17 24.55 6.52
N PRO A 295 0.13 24.87 7.32
CA PRO A 295 -1.25 24.83 6.88
C PRO A 295 -1.52 25.89 5.81
N ASN A 296 -2.52 25.67 4.96
CA ASN A 296 -2.94 26.60 3.90
C ASN A 296 -1.85 26.93 2.87
N LYS A 297 -0.89 26.02 2.67
CA LYS A 297 0.19 26.16 1.70
C LYS A 297 -0.03 25.28 0.50
N LYS A 298 0.29 25.80 -0.69
CA LYS A 298 0.55 24.98 -1.86
C LYS A 298 2.02 24.59 -1.82
N VAL A 299 2.34 23.30 -1.83
CA VAL A 299 3.70 22.80 -1.59
C VAL A 299 4.20 21.87 -2.67
N TYR A 300 5.51 21.83 -2.86
CA TYR A 300 6.23 20.85 -3.68
C TYR A 300 7.50 20.39 -2.98
N VAL A 301 8.16 19.37 -3.54
CA VAL A 301 9.37 18.78 -2.95
C VAL A 301 10.62 19.30 -3.64
N MET A 302 11.65 19.55 -2.83
CA MET A 302 13.03 19.69 -3.31
C MET A 302 13.90 18.62 -2.66
N MET A 303 14.72 17.94 -3.46
CA MET A 303 15.77 17.03 -3.02
C MET A 303 17.10 17.77 -3.07
N ARG A 304 17.92 17.65 -2.03
CA ARG A 304 19.26 18.24 -1.97
C ARG A 304 20.28 17.25 -1.47
N ALA A 305 21.32 17.07 -2.27
CA ALA A 305 22.56 16.45 -1.85
C ALA A 305 23.59 17.54 -1.54
N THR A 306 24.25 17.50 -0.39
CA THR A 306 25.18 18.56 0.04
C THR A 306 26.32 18.04 0.92
N ASN A 307 27.40 18.80 1.00
CA ASN A 307 28.50 18.54 1.95
C ASN A 307 28.31 19.23 3.30
N ASP A 308 27.23 20.00 3.46
CA ASP A 308 26.89 20.69 4.70
C ASP A 308 26.09 19.76 5.65
N PRO A 309 26.55 19.52 6.89
CA PRO A 309 25.86 18.66 7.85
C PRO A 309 24.51 19.20 8.34
N GLU A 310 24.16 20.46 8.03
CA GLU A 310 22.88 21.09 8.36
C GLU A 310 21.94 21.17 7.15
N GLY A 311 22.33 20.62 6.00
CA GLY A 311 21.51 20.65 4.77
C GLY A 311 21.56 21.99 4.02
N ASN A 312 22.46 22.90 4.40
CA ASN A 312 22.70 24.13 3.64
C ASN A 312 23.65 23.86 2.45
N THR A 313 24.31 24.89 1.91
CA THR A 313 25.10 24.77 0.67
C THR A 313 26.61 24.89 0.89
N LYS A 314 27.07 24.90 2.15
CA LYS A 314 28.51 25.00 2.45
C LYS A 314 29.23 23.74 1.94
N GLY A 315 30.26 23.94 1.12
CA GLY A 315 31.00 22.84 0.50
C GLY A 315 30.34 22.26 -0.76
N GLY A 316 29.33 22.95 -1.30
CA GLY A 316 28.62 22.57 -2.52
C GLY A 316 27.34 21.78 -2.24
N ALA A 317 26.38 21.93 -3.15
CA ALA A 317 25.12 21.22 -3.14
C ALA A 317 24.61 20.99 -4.56
N GLN A 318 23.77 19.97 -4.72
CA GLN A 318 22.94 19.72 -5.88
C GLN A 318 21.50 19.76 -5.42
N ASP A 319 20.67 20.52 -6.15
CA ASP A 319 19.24 20.64 -5.87
C ASP A 319 18.41 20.17 -7.07
N PHE A 320 17.41 19.34 -6.80
CA PHE A 320 16.31 19.06 -7.73
C PHE A 320 15.00 19.57 -7.15
N HIS A 321 14.35 20.48 -7.87
CA HIS A 321 13.01 20.96 -7.55
C HIS A 321 11.99 20.24 -8.42
N ASP A 322 11.16 19.38 -7.83
CA ASP A 322 10.05 18.77 -8.57
C ASP A 322 8.77 19.56 -8.41
N LYS A 323 8.59 20.60 -9.24
CA LYS A 323 7.37 21.41 -9.27
C LYS A 323 6.24 20.77 -10.08
N ARG A 324 6.49 19.64 -10.75
CA ARG A 324 5.48 18.96 -11.60
C ARG A 324 4.39 18.32 -10.75
N TRP A 325 4.71 18.02 -9.50
CA TRP A 325 3.76 17.50 -8.53
C TRP A 325 3.70 18.42 -7.30
N TYR A 326 2.49 18.83 -6.92
CA TYR A 326 2.24 19.73 -5.80
C TYR A 326 0.99 19.33 -5.03
N LEU A 327 0.94 19.69 -3.74
CA LEU A 327 -0.19 19.45 -2.87
C LEU A 327 -0.71 20.76 -2.29
N ASN A 328 -2.02 20.88 -2.12
CA ASN A 328 -2.62 21.95 -1.32
C ASN A 328 -2.82 21.42 0.10
N ILE A 329 -2.14 22.01 1.07
CA ILE A 329 -2.18 21.61 2.47
C ILE A 329 -3.40 22.27 3.12
N PRO A 330 -4.40 21.50 3.58
CA PRO A 330 -5.60 22.06 4.21
C PRO A 330 -5.26 22.65 5.58
N GLN A 331 -6.07 23.61 6.02
CA GLN A 331 -6.09 24.03 7.42
C GLN A 331 -6.62 22.88 8.27
N ARG A 332 -5.89 22.51 9.34
CA ARG A 332 -6.27 21.45 10.27
C ARG A 332 -5.87 21.79 11.68
#